data_AF-A0A7J7LMP6-F1
#
_entry.id   AF-A0A7J7LMP6-F1
#
_cell.length_a   1.000
_cell.length_b   1.000
_cell.length_c   1.000
_cell.angle_alpha   90.00
_cell.angle_beta   90.00
_cell.angle_gamma   90.00
#
_symmetry.space_group_name_H-M   'P 1'
#
loop_
_entity.id
_entity.type
_entity.pdbx_description
1 polymer ?
#
loop_
_entity_poly.entity_id
_entity_poly.type
_entity_poly.pdbx_seq_one_letter_code
_entity_poly.pdbx_strand_id
1 'polypeptide(L)'
;MLFLFQVGYIVMKDPSTGTRTNLLRIKGARVAGVYHPLIDNSLIKILHGYELQRNKKIYAWTVDDEDSLRRMLVQRVDAIVTSNPTLLQRLMQEVRTQCLEDGFSLP
;
A
#
# COMPACT_ATOMS: atom_id res chain seq x y z
N MET A 1 22.90 -23.43 13.33
CA MET A 1 22.12 -22.87 12.22
C MET A 1 21.35 -21.67 12.76
N LEU A 2 21.83 -20.45 12.51
CA LEU A 2 21.12 -19.24 12.89
C LEU A 2 19.93 -19.08 11.93
N PHE A 3 18.71 -19.23 12.44
CA PHE A 3 17.54 -18.70 11.75
C PHE A 3 17.68 -17.18 11.75
N LEU A 4 18.15 -16.60 10.64
CA LEU A 4 17.91 -15.19 10.39
C LEU A 4 16.38 -15.04 10.35
N PHE A 5 15.81 -14.43 11.38
CA PHE A 5 14.41 -14.05 11.36
C PHE A 5 14.19 -13.20 10.12
N GLN A 6 13.37 -13.69 9.19
CA GLN A 6 13.06 -12.98 7.97
C GLN A 6 12.18 -11.80 8.37
N VAL A 7 12.80 -10.65 8.62
CA VAL A 7 12.09 -9.41 8.93
C VAL A 7 11.27 -8.96 7.72
N GLY A 8 10.16 -8.27 7.97
CA GLY A 8 9.28 -7.75 6.92
C GLY A 8 10.01 -6.82 5.94
N TYR A 9 9.44 -6.65 4.75
CA TYR A 9 10.02 -5.83 3.69
C TYR A 9 9.44 -4.41 3.71
N ILE A 10 10.30 -3.39 3.66
CA ILE A 10 9.90 -1.98 3.58
C ILE A 10 10.51 -1.31 2.33
N VAL A 11 9.65 -0.72 1.49
CA VAL A 11 10.04 0.14 0.36
C VAL A 11 10.06 1.59 0.84
N MET A 12 11.19 2.26 0.66
CA MET A 12 11.35 3.66 1.02
C MET A 12 12.26 4.40 0.04
N LYS A 13 12.19 5.73 0.11
CA LYS A 13 13.16 6.61 -0.54
C LYS A 13 14.24 6.90 0.51
N ASP A 14 15.50 6.68 0.16
CA ASP A 14 16.62 7.13 0.97
C ASP A 14 16.54 8.67 1.08
N PRO A 15 16.40 9.23 2.29
CA PRO A 15 16.26 10.66 2.46
C PRO A 15 17.54 11.44 2.12
N SER A 16 18.71 10.80 2.19
CA SER A 16 20.01 11.43 1.93
C SER A 16 20.34 11.49 0.44
N THR A 17 20.01 10.43 -0.31
CA THR A 17 20.33 10.34 -1.75
C THR A 17 19.13 10.57 -2.64
N GLY A 18 17.92 10.49 -2.09
CA GLY A 18 16.68 10.46 -2.86
C GLY A 18 16.47 9.16 -3.66
N THR A 19 17.36 8.18 -3.52
CA THR A 19 17.27 6.92 -4.25
C THR A 19 16.17 6.07 -3.65
N ARG A 20 15.27 5.55 -4.49
CA ARG A 20 14.31 4.54 -4.05
C ARG A 20 15.05 3.23 -3.80
N THR A 21 14.73 2.53 -2.71
CA THR A 21 15.25 1.17 -2.52
C THR A 21 14.88 0.31 -3.72
N ASN A 22 15.86 -0.41 -4.28
CA ASN A 22 15.57 -1.40 -5.30
C ASN A 22 14.47 -2.32 -4.75
N LEU A 23 13.56 -2.75 -5.63
CA LEU A 23 12.57 -3.77 -5.32
C LEU A 23 13.30 -5.11 -5.11
N LEU A 24 14.05 -5.22 -4.01
CA LEU A 24 14.86 -6.37 -3.65
C LEU A 24 13.91 -7.49 -3.25
N ARG A 25 13.94 -8.56 -4.05
CA ARG A 25 13.01 -9.68 -3.94
C ARG A 25 13.40 -10.58 -2.76
N ILE A 26 12.80 -10.33 -1.59
CA ILE A 26 12.81 -11.31 -0.50
C ILE A 26 11.86 -12.47 -0.90
N LYS A 27 12.45 -13.63 -1.22
CA LYS A 27 11.70 -14.86 -1.53
C LYS A 27 10.88 -15.27 -0.31
N GLY A 28 9.59 -15.53 -0.50
CA GLY A 28 8.66 -15.93 0.57
C GLY A 28 7.91 -14.78 1.25
N ALA A 29 8.34 -13.52 1.11
CA ALA A 29 7.64 -12.39 1.72
C ALA A 29 6.21 -12.25 1.15
N ARG A 30 5.21 -12.12 2.03
CA ARG A 30 3.78 -11.97 1.66
C ARG A 30 3.29 -10.53 1.70
N VAL A 31 4.00 -9.64 2.37
CA VAL A 31 3.61 -8.24 2.59
C VAL A 31 4.81 -7.33 2.29
N ALA A 32 4.54 -6.18 1.69
CA ALA A 32 5.45 -5.06 1.55
C ALA A 32 4.88 -3.85 2.29
N GLY A 33 5.59 -3.35 3.29
CA GLY A 33 5.34 -2.01 3.81
C GLY A 33 5.91 -0.98 2.82
N VAL A 34 5.15 0.03 2.45
CA VAL A 34 5.60 1.01 1.44
C VAL A 34 5.33 2.42 1.92
N TYR A 35 6.35 3.27 1.83
CA TYR A 35 6.19 4.71 2.03
C TYR A 35 5.18 5.25 1.02
N HIS A 36 4.05 5.77 1.49
CA HIS A 36 2.87 6.02 0.66
C HIS A 36 3.08 6.92 -0.59
N PRO A 37 4.04 7.86 -0.65
CA PRO A 37 4.30 8.62 -1.87
C PRO A 37 4.94 7.80 -2.99
N LEU A 38 5.51 6.64 -2.70
CA LEU A 38 6.08 5.74 -3.70
C LEU A 38 5.05 4.80 -4.33
N ILE A 39 3.82 4.79 -3.80
CA ILE A 39 2.74 3.93 -4.29
C ILE A 39 2.15 4.57 -5.56
N ASP A 40 2.33 3.89 -6.67
CA ASP A 40 1.76 4.20 -7.97
C ASP A 40 1.25 2.93 -8.65
N ASN A 41 0.55 3.08 -9.78
CA ASN A 41 0.00 1.95 -10.51
C ASN A 41 1.08 0.95 -10.99
N SER A 42 2.32 1.40 -11.20
CA SER A 42 3.41 0.53 -11.62
C SER A 42 3.83 -0.39 -10.47
N LEU A 43 4.03 0.18 -9.28
CA LEU A 43 4.34 -0.54 -8.05
C LEU A 43 3.24 -1.54 -7.70
N ILE A 44 1.97 -1.12 -7.74
CA ILE A 44 0.82 -2.00 -7.49
C ILE A 44 0.86 -3.22 -8.45
N LYS A 45 1.02 -2.98 -9.76
CA LYS A 45 1.09 -4.06 -10.77
C LYS A 45 2.28 -5.00 -10.54
N ILE A 46 3.43 -4.48 -10.13
CA ILE A 46 4.62 -5.30 -9.86
C ILE A 46 4.41 -6.17 -8.60
N LEU A 47 3.82 -5.61 -7.54
CA LEU A 47 3.68 -6.28 -6.24
C LEU A 47 2.48 -7.21 -6.15
N HIS A 48 1.35 -6.89 -6.77
CA HIS A 48 0.23 -7.83 -6.91
C HIS A 48 0.49 -8.86 -8.02
N GLY A 49 1.34 -8.51 -8.99
CA GLY A 49 1.72 -9.36 -10.11
C GLY A 49 0.60 -9.58 -11.13
N TYR A 50 0.97 -10.12 -12.30
CA TYR A 50 0.04 -10.58 -13.33
C TYR A 50 -0.37 -12.07 -13.14
N GLU A 51 0.28 -12.81 -12.25
CA GLU A 51 0.06 -14.26 -12.03
C GLU A 51 -0.14 -14.57 -10.53
N LEU A 52 -1.04 -15.52 -10.23
CA LEU A 52 -1.52 -15.91 -8.88
C LEU A 52 -0.42 -16.17 -7.82
N GLN A 53 0.82 -16.44 -8.22
CA GLN A 53 1.93 -16.72 -7.30
C GLN A 53 2.65 -15.45 -6.79
N ARG A 54 2.29 -14.26 -7.28
CA ARG A 54 2.95 -12.98 -6.96
C ARG A 54 2.05 -11.99 -6.22
N ASN A 55 1.03 -12.46 -5.51
CA ASN A 55 0.11 -11.59 -4.78
C ASN A 55 0.69 -11.11 -3.44
N LYS A 56 1.65 -10.16 -3.46
CA LYS A 56 2.15 -9.53 -2.23
C LYS A 56 1.21 -8.42 -1.81
N LYS A 57 0.77 -8.45 -0.55
CA LYS A 57 -0.03 -7.37 0.01
C LYS A 57 0.79 -6.10 0.21
N ILE A 58 0.17 -4.95 0.04
CA ILE A 58 0.81 -3.63 0.11
C ILE A 58 0.24 -2.88 1.30
N TYR A 59 1.09 -2.58 2.28
CA TYR A 59 0.73 -1.84 3.48
C TYR A 59 1.32 -0.44 3.39
N ALA A 60 0.49 0.57 3.16
CA ALA A 60 0.92 1.96 3.09
C ALA A 60 1.22 2.49 4.49
N TRP A 61 2.32 3.24 4.66
CA TRP A 61 2.66 3.86 5.94
C TRP A 61 3.41 5.19 5.77
N THR A 62 3.37 6.09 6.77
CA THR A 62 2.18 6.38 7.61
C THR A 62 1.38 7.45 6.88
N VAL A 63 0.08 7.27 6.72
CA VAL A 63 -0.75 8.11 5.88
C VAL A 63 -1.66 8.94 6.77
N ASP A 64 -1.39 10.24 6.89
CA ASP A 64 -2.05 11.11 7.89
C ASP A 64 -2.77 12.32 7.28
N ASP A 65 -2.61 12.56 5.97
CA ASP A 65 -3.33 13.59 5.21
C ASP A 65 -4.50 13.00 4.38
N GLU A 66 -5.56 13.80 4.22
CA GLU A 66 -6.79 13.40 3.52
C GLU A 66 -6.54 13.00 2.06
N ASP A 67 -5.74 13.78 1.32
CA ASP A 67 -5.45 13.52 -0.09
C ASP A 67 -4.76 12.17 -0.29
N SER A 68 -3.74 11.88 0.52
CA SER A 68 -3.05 10.60 0.48
C SER A 68 -3.95 9.45 0.92
N LEU A 69 -4.78 9.62 1.96
CA LEU A 69 -5.75 8.60 2.40
C LEU A 69 -6.73 8.25 1.28
N ARG A 70 -7.35 9.26 0.64
CA ARG A 70 -8.25 9.06 -0.51
C ARG A 70 -7.54 8.34 -1.65
N ARG A 71 -6.32 8.78 -1.98
CA ARG A 71 -5.50 8.14 -3.01
C ARG A 71 -5.23 6.67 -2.69
N MET A 72 -4.90 6.32 -1.45
CA MET A 72 -4.66 4.94 -1.04
C MET A 72 -5.92 4.07 -1.17
N LEU A 73 -7.09 4.59 -0.80
CA LEU A 73 -8.37 3.89 -0.96
C LEU A 73 -8.66 3.55 -2.43
N VAL A 74 -8.30 4.44 -3.37
CA VAL A 74 -8.47 4.21 -4.81
C VAL A 74 -7.37 3.32 -5.40
N GLN A 75 -6.13 3.43 -4.91
CA GLN A 75 -4.96 2.70 -5.44
C GLN A 75 -4.89 1.22 -5.03
N ARG A 76 -5.96 0.64 -4.47
CA ARG A 76 -6.08 -0.78 -4.11
C ARG A 76 -4.96 -1.29 -3.19
N VAL A 77 -4.47 -0.46 -2.27
CA VAL A 77 -3.58 -0.97 -1.21
C VAL A 77 -4.35 -1.92 -0.29
N ASP A 78 -3.64 -2.87 0.31
CA ASP A 78 -4.27 -3.90 1.15
C ASP A 78 -4.45 -3.46 2.61
N ALA A 79 -3.66 -2.47 3.05
CA ALA A 79 -3.79 -1.85 4.37
C ALA A 79 -3.21 -0.43 4.38
N ILE A 80 -3.72 0.40 5.28
CA ILE A 80 -3.23 1.76 5.56
C ILE A 80 -2.86 1.83 7.03
N VAL A 81 -1.62 2.19 7.33
CA VAL A 81 -1.16 2.58 8.67
C VAL A 81 -1.34 4.08 8.80
N THR A 82 -2.12 4.52 9.78
CA THR A 82 -2.46 5.93 10.00
C THR A 82 -2.52 6.25 11.50
N SER A 83 -2.15 7.48 11.84
CA SER A 83 -2.35 8.10 13.14
C SER A 83 -3.76 8.71 13.28
N ASN A 84 -4.53 8.79 12.19
CA ASN A 84 -5.85 9.43 12.14
C ASN A 84 -6.97 8.45 11.68
N PRO A 85 -7.29 7.42 12.49
CA PRO A 85 -8.26 6.39 12.11
C PRO A 85 -9.67 6.93 11.89
N THR A 86 -10.09 7.98 12.62
CA THR A 86 -11.41 8.61 12.45
C THR A 86 -11.55 9.25 11.07
N LEU A 87 -10.51 9.96 10.61
CA LEU A 87 -10.50 10.53 9.26
C LEU A 87 -10.57 9.42 8.20
N LEU A 88 -9.74 8.38 8.32
CA LEU A 88 -9.78 7.24 7.40
C LEU A 88 -11.16 6.59 7.33
N GLN A 89 -11.81 6.34 8.48
CA GLN A 89 -13.15 5.76 8.52
C GLN A 89 -14.20 6.64 7.81
N ARG A 90 -14.15 7.96 8.03
CA ARG A 90 -15.03 8.92 7.36
C ARG A 90 -14.84 8.84 5.84
N LEU A 91 -13.60 8.90 5.38
CA LEU A 91 -13.26 8.86 3.96
C LEU A 91 -13.65 7.53 3.29
N MET A 92 -13.54 6.40 4.00
CA MET A 92 -14.02 5.11 3.50
C MET A 92 -15.53 5.13 3.23
N GLN A 93 -16.32 5.77 4.08
CA GLN A 93 -17.77 5.91 3.84
C GLN A 93 -18.06 6.86 2.68
N GLU A 94 -17.39 8.01 2.63
CA GLU A 94 -17.57 8.97 1.53
C GLU A 94 -17.23 8.35 0.16
N VAL A 95 -16.08 7.66 0.05
CA VAL A 95 -15.68 6.96 -1.18
C VAL A 95 -16.69 5.87 -1.53
N ARG A 96 -17.21 5.14 -0.53
CA ARG A 96 -18.24 4.12 -0.75
C ARG A 96 -19.54 4.73 -1.29
N THR A 97 -19.99 5.83 -0.71
CA THR A 97 -21.18 6.56 -1.17
C THR A 97 -20.99 7.06 -2.60
N GLN A 98 -19.85 7.68 -2.89
CA GLN A 98 -19.52 8.15 -4.25
C GLN A 98 -19.55 7.02 -5.27
N CYS A 99 -18.96 5.85 -4.96
CA CYS A 99 -19.00 4.70 -5.87
C CYS A 99 -20.43 4.23 -6.17
N LEU A 100 -21.33 4.26 -5.18
CA LEU A 100 -22.73 3.89 -5.35
C LEU A 100 -23.50 4.92 -6.19
N GLU A 101 -23.24 6.22 -5.96
CA GLU A 101 -23.81 7.32 -6.75
C GLU A 101 -23.36 7.28 -8.21
N ASP A 102 -22.11 6.88 -8.45
CA ASP A 102 -21.54 6.67 -9.79
C ASP A 102 -22.06 5.37 -10.46
N GLY A 103 -22.89 4.58 -9.78
CA GLY A 103 -23.53 3.37 -10.31
C GLY A 103 -22.68 2.10 -10.22
N PHE A 104 -21.57 2.10 -9.48
CA PHE A 104 -20.78 0.89 -9.24
C PHE A 104 -21.38 0.03 -8.12
N SER A 105 -21.36 -1.28 -8.30
CA SER A 105 -21.66 -2.24 -7.24
C SER A 105 -20.41 -2.56 -6.42
N LEU A 106 -20.57 -2.71 -5.11
CA LEU A 106 -19.53 -3.26 -4.25
C LEU A 106 -19.45 -4.78 -4.46
N PRO A 107 -18.24 -5.37 -4.51
CA PRO A 107 -18.06 -6.82 -4.61
C PRO A 107 -18.59 -7.57 -3.38
#